data_AF-A0A7R8CTC8-F1
#
_entry.id   AF-A0A7R8CTC8-F1
#
_cell.length_a   1.000
_cell.length_b   1.000
_cell.length_c   1.000
_cell.angle_alpha   90.00
_cell.angle_beta   90.00
_cell.angle_gamma   90.00
#
_symmetry.space_group_name_H-M   'P 1'
#
loop_
_entity.id
_entity.type
_entity.pdbx_description
1 polymer ?
#
loop_
_entity_poly.entity_id
_entity_poly.type
_entity_poly.pdbx_seq_one_letter_code
_entity_poly.pdbx_strand_id
1 'polypeptide(L)'
;MSAKLINMDHVNSVVIKTVKYIRSRGLNHREFQEFLRHLESQDVTYFTEVHWLSRASTLQRFWLLLDEIILFLKLKQKELNVKLQGQNKLVHDLFKQLRTLERDLQLYEKSAYGKRVAVLREDFSPRFTEIRNLRSEMTVSSLPFTCEISSAAVQHQLELNALQEDDTLIQNFKEMNLIEFYKSLPAADYCNLKRFARRFV
;
A
#
# COMPACT_ATOMS: atom_id res chain seq x y z
N MET A 1 18.07 15.09 33.26
CA MET A 1 19.05 14.78 32.19
C MET A 1 18.33 14.76 30.85
N SER A 2 18.78 15.60 29.93
CA SER A 2 18.13 15.95 28.66
C SER A 2 18.00 14.74 27.74
N ALA A 3 16.77 14.23 27.58
CA ALA A 3 16.45 13.27 26.53
C ALA A 3 16.50 14.04 25.21
N LYS A 4 17.55 13.80 24.41
CA LYS A 4 17.58 14.22 23.01
C LYS A 4 16.32 13.67 22.35
N LEU A 5 15.34 14.55 22.17
CA LEU A 5 14.14 14.29 21.40
C LEU A 5 14.64 13.86 20.02
N ILE A 6 14.33 12.64 19.62
CA ILE A 6 14.74 12.10 18.32
C ILE A 6 14.27 13.09 17.25
N ASN A 7 15.21 13.59 16.45
CA ASN A 7 14.88 14.55 15.42
C ASN A 7 14.14 13.82 14.30
N MET A 8 12.81 13.88 14.34
CA MET A 8 11.94 13.22 13.36
C MET A 8 12.16 13.74 11.93
N ASP A 9 12.65 14.97 11.76
CA ASP A 9 12.99 15.50 10.44
C ASP A 9 14.21 14.80 9.84
N HIS A 10 15.20 14.47 10.68
CA HIS A 10 16.35 13.68 10.26
C HIS A 10 15.92 12.26 9.87
N VAL A 11 15.13 11.60 10.72
CA VAL A 11 14.56 10.26 10.49
C VAL A 11 13.80 10.22 9.16
N ASN A 12 12.88 11.16 8.95
CA ASN A 12 12.11 11.28 7.71
C ASN A 12 12.99 11.54 6.49
N SER A 13 13.99 12.41 6.60
CA SER A 13 14.93 12.70 5.50
C SER A 13 15.68 11.46 5.04
N VAL A 14 16.15 10.62 5.98
CA VAL A 14 16.87 9.38 5.66
C VAL A 14 15.91 8.37 5.00
N VAL A 15 14.72 8.17 5.55
CA VAL A 15 13.71 7.26 4.99
C VAL A 15 13.35 7.65 3.56
N ILE A 16 13.08 8.94 3.31
CA ILE A 16 12.77 9.44 1.97
C ILE A 16 13.93 9.19 1.00
N LYS A 17 15.18 9.45 1.40
CA LYS A 17 16.36 9.20 0.55
C LYS A 17 16.53 7.72 0.23
N THR A 18 16.32 6.84 1.20
CA THR A 18 16.44 5.39 1.02
C THR A 18 15.33 4.83 0.15
N VAL A 19 14.07 5.17 0.41
CA VAL A 19 12.94 4.76 -0.43
C VAL A 19 13.09 5.32 -1.84
N LYS A 20 13.54 6.57 -1.97
CA LYS A 20 13.86 7.16 -3.27
C LYS A 20 14.97 6.38 -3.98
N TYR A 21 16.01 5.93 -3.29
CA TYR A 21 17.07 5.11 -3.90
C TYR A 21 16.55 3.75 -4.40
N ILE A 22 15.81 3.03 -3.55
CA ILE A 22 15.21 1.72 -3.86
C ILE A 22 14.27 1.82 -5.07
N ARG A 23 13.40 2.83 -5.08
CA ARG A 23 12.41 3.03 -6.14
C ARG A 23 12.97 3.79 -7.35
N SER A 24 14.12 4.45 -7.22
CA SER A 24 14.75 5.15 -8.33
C SER A 24 15.37 4.15 -9.29
N ARG A 25 15.16 4.38 -10.59
CA ARG A 25 15.61 3.51 -11.70
C ARG A 25 14.91 2.15 -11.65
N GLY A 26 14.23 1.80 -12.74
CA GLY A 26 13.41 0.57 -12.79
C GLY A 26 14.19 -0.73 -12.53
N LEU A 27 15.53 -0.73 -12.66
CA LEU A 27 16.36 -1.88 -12.29
C LEU A 27 16.40 -2.10 -10.76
N ASN A 28 16.75 -1.08 -9.97
CA ASN A 28 16.86 -1.21 -8.50
C ASN A 28 15.54 -1.67 -7.88
N HIS A 29 14.42 -1.16 -8.37
CA HIS A 29 13.10 -1.55 -7.90
C HIS A 29 12.78 -3.00 -8.21
N ARG A 30 13.07 -3.46 -9.44
CA ARG A 30 12.87 -4.86 -9.84
C ARG A 30 13.77 -5.81 -9.04
N GLU A 31 15.04 -5.46 -8.85
CA GLU A 31 15.96 -6.25 -8.04
C GLU A 31 15.52 -6.31 -6.57
N PHE A 32 15.02 -5.20 -6.03
CA PHE A 32 14.46 -5.18 -4.68
C PHE A 32 13.18 -6.02 -4.58
N GLN A 33 12.29 -5.96 -5.58
CA GLN A 33 11.08 -6.79 -5.61
C GLN A 33 11.39 -8.27 -5.74
N GLU A 34 12.34 -8.67 -6.60
CA GLU A 34 12.80 -10.06 -6.67
C GLU A 34 13.39 -10.50 -5.33
N PHE A 35 14.24 -9.67 -4.72
CA PHE A 35 14.81 -9.93 -3.41
C PHE A 35 13.73 -10.14 -2.34
N LEU A 36 12.68 -9.32 -2.32
CA LEU A 36 11.56 -9.47 -1.40
C LEU A 36 10.73 -10.73 -1.66
N ARG A 37 10.57 -11.16 -2.92
CA ARG A 37 9.87 -12.43 -3.24
C ARG A 37 10.59 -13.64 -2.65
N HIS A 38 11.92 -13.64 -2.64
CA HIS A 38 12.70 -14.73 -2.02
C HIS A 38 12.54 -14.77 -0.49
N LEU A 39 12.09 -13.67 0.11
CA LEU A 39 11.87 -13.53 1.55
C LEU A 39 10.37 -13.55 1.91
N GLU A 40 9.48 -13.79 0.93
CA GLU A 40 8.02 -13.74 1.09
C GLU A 40 7.48 -12.41 1.68
N SER A 41 8.22 -11.32 1.50
CA SER A 41 7.91 -10.00 2.06
C SER A 41 7.24 -9.09 1.03
N GLN A 42 6.36 -8.19 1.48
CA GLN A 42 5.70 -7.22 0.60
C GLN A 42 6.46 -5.88 0.51
N ASP A 43 6.41 -5.23 -0.64
CA ASP A 43 7.22 -4.03 -0.97
C ASP A 43 6.84 -2.73 -0.23
N VAL A 44 7.77 -1.78 -0.15
CA VAL A 44 7.57 -0.44 0.44
C VAL A 44 6.68 0.42 -0.45
N THR A 45 5.48 0.76 0.03
CA THR A 45 4.52 1.60 -0.68
C THR A 45 4.96 3.07 -0.74
N TYR A 46 4.80 3.71 -1.91
CA TYR A 46 4.97 5.16 -2.05
C TYR A 46 3.73 5.90 -1.49
N PHE A 47 3.98 7.07 -0.91
CA PHE A 47 2.98 7.93 -0.28
C PHE A 47 1.73 8.11 -1.15
N THR A 48 0.55 7.66 -0.68
CA THR A 48 -0.76 8.07 -1.17
C THR A 48 -1.56 8.78 -0.06
N GLU A 49 -2.49 9.64 -0.47
CA GLU A 49 -3.01 10.81 0.25
C GLU A 49 -3.73 10.51 1.59
N VAL A 50 -3.02 10.71 2.71
CA VAL A 50 -3.35 11.64 3.82
C VAL A 50 -2.02 11.95 4.52
N HIS A 51 -1.54 13.20 4.46
CA HIS A 51 -0.12 13.56 4.64
C HIS A 51 0.61 13.10 5.92
N TRP A 52 -0.08 12.94 7.05
CA TRP A 52 0.56 12.44 8.29
C TRP A 52 0.45 10.92 8.44
N LEU A 53 -0.67 10.33 8.04
CA LEU A 53 -0.91 8.88 8.03
C LEU A 53 -0.02 8.17 7.01
N SER A 54 0.17 8.78 5.84
CA SER A 54 1.05 8.27 4.79
C SER A 54 2.50 8.20 5.26
N ARG A 55 2.96 9.24 5.99
CA ARG A 55 4.29 9.25 6.63
C ARG A 55 4.43 8.20 7.72
N ALA A 56 3.43 8.07 8.59
CA ALA A 56 3.40 7.02 9.62
C ALA A 56 3.40 5.61 8.99
N SER A 57 2.63 5.40 7.92
CA SER A 57 2.54 4.13 7.19
C SER A 57 3.84 3.78 6.46
N THR A 58 4.49 4.75 5.81
CA THR A 58 5.80 4.53 5.17
C THR A 58 6.86 4.24 6.21
N LEU A 59 6.91 4.97 7.32
CA LEU A 59 7.84 4.69 8.42
C LEU A 59 7.65 3.30 9.00
N GLN A 60 6.40 2.91 9.22
CA GLN A 60 6.08 1.60 9.78
C GLN A 60 6.41 0.47 8.81
N ARG A 61 6.14 0.63 7.50
CA ARG A 61 6.51 -0.39 6.51
C ARG A 61 8.02 -0.46 6.27
N PHE A 62 8.69 0.68 6.32
CA PHE A 62 10.15 0.76 6.28
C PHE A 62 10.79 0.07 7.49
N TRP A 63 10.19 0.23 8.67
CA TRP A 63 10.61 -0.45 9.89
C TRP A 63 10.45 -1.96 9.80
N LEU A 64 9.30 -2.45 9.31
CA LEU A 64 9.04 -3.88 9.10
C LEU A 64 10.02 -4.53 8.13
N LEU A 65 10.58 -3.75 7.20
CA LEU A 65 11.52 -4.22 6.17
C LEU A 65 12.96 -3.78 6.44
N LEU A 66 13.26 -3.29 7.64
CA LEU A 66 14.52 -2.61 7.91
C LEU A 66 15.71 -3.54 7.74
N ASP A 67 15.59 -4.78 8.20
CA ASP A 67 16.61 -5.81 8.09
C ASP A 67 16.87 -6.21 6.63
N GLU A 68 15.79 -6.36 5.84
CA GLU A 68 15.83 -6.66 4.41
C GLU A 68 16.47 -5.51 3.62
N ILE A 69 16.12 -4.26 3.94
CA ILE A 69 16.68 -3.06 3.31
C ILE A 69 18.18 -2.95 3.64
N ILE A 70 18.57 -3.20 4.89
CA ILE A 70 19.98 -3.22 5.33
C ILE A 70 20.75 -4.32 4.57
N LEU A 71 20.18 -5.51 4.44
CA LEU A 71 20.80 -6.62 3.73
C LEU A 71 20.96 -6.33 2.23
N PHE A 72 19.90 -5.83 1.59
CA PHE A 72 19.91 -5.41 0.19
C PHE A 72 20.99 -4.35 -0.08
N LEU A 73 21.10 -3.34 0.79
CA LEU A 73 22.10 -2.29 0.61
C LEU A 73 23.52 -2.75 0.90
N LYS A 74 23.74 -3.71 1.80
CA LYS A 74 25.05 -4.38 1.95
C LYS A 74 25.46 -5.14 0.69
N LEU A 75 24.51 -5.84 0.07
CA LEU A 75 24.75 -6.57 -1.18
C LEU A 75 25.08 -5.59 -2.32
N LYS A 76 24.29 -4.52 -2.46
CA LYS A 76 24.55 -3.47 -3.45
C LYS A 76 25.86 -2.72 -3.18
N GLN A 77 26.24 -2.51 -1.92
CA GLN A 77 27.53 -1.93 -1.57
C GLN A 77 28.68 -2.83 -2.03
N LYS A 78 28.59 -4.14 -1.78
CA LYS A 78 29.61 -5.11 -2.23
C LYS A 78 29.72 -5.12 -3.76
N GLU A 79 28.60 -5.15 -4.48
CA GLU A 79 28.59 -5.10 -5.95
C GLU A 79 29.22 -3.80 -6.52
N LEU A 80 28.94 -2.66 -5.89
CA LEU A 80 29.42 -1.35 -6.34
C LEU A 80 30.87 -1.06 -5.89
N ASN A 81 31.29 -1.57 -4.73
CA ASN A 81 32.68 -1.52 -4.27
C ASN A 81 33.64 -2.29 -5.18
N VAL A 82 33.15 -3.37 -5.82
CA VAL A 82 33.94 -4.17 -6.78
C VAL A 82 34.02 -3.49 -8.15
N LYS A 83 33.08 -2.59 -8.50
CA LYS A 83 32.96 -2.05 -9.86
C LYS A 83 33.44 -0.61 -10.03
N LEU A 84 33.00 0.38 -9.25
CA LEU A 84 33.34 1.80 -9.49
C LEU A 84 32.98 2.65 -8.26
N GLN A 85 33.96 3.14 -7.48
CA GLN A 85 33.68 4.21 -6.51
C GLN A 85 34.11 5.56 -7.08
N GLY A 86 33.14 6.32 -7.58
CA GLY A 86 33.26 7.75 -7.87
C GLY A 86 32.85 8.60 -6.66
N GLN A 87 33.33 9.84 -6.62
CA GLN A 87 33.09 10.76 -5.50
C GLN A 87 31.60 11.16 -5.34
N ASN A 88 31.17 11.22 -4.07
CA ASN A 88 29.98 11.90 -3.54
C ASN A 88 28.57 11.24 -3.55
N LYS A 89 28.39 9.96 -3.88
CA LYS A 89 27.19 9.19 -3.46
C LYS A 89 27.50 7.72 -3.26
N LEU A 90 28.03 7.38 -2.10
CA LEU A 90 28.46 6.02 -1.84
C LEU A 90 27.40 5.28 -1.03
N VAL A 91 27.12 4.02 -1.38
CA VAL A 91 26.17 3.16 -0.63
C VAL A 91 26.59 3.04 0.84
N HIS A 92 27.87 3.21 1.14
CA HIS A 92 28.36 3.27 2.52
C HIS A 92 27.78 4.44 3.34
N ASP A 93 27.52 5.60 2.72
CA ASP A 93 26.90 6.76 3.38
C ASP A 93 25.43 6.48 3.71
N LEU A 94 24.70 5.88 2.77
CA LEU A 94 23.33 5.42 2.99
C LEU A 94 23.28 4.34 4.08
N PHE A 95 24.26 3.44 4.08
CA PHE A 95 24.37 2.40 5.10
C PHE A 95 24.64 2.97 6.50
N LYS A 96 25.52 3.97 6.60
CA LYS A 96 25.79 4.69 7.86
C LYS A 96 24.55 5.44 8.35
N GLN A 97 23.81 6.08 7.44
CA GLN A 97 22.55 6.75 7.76
C GLN A 97 21.48 5.75 8.21
N LEU A 98 21.39 4.58 7.58
CA LEU A 98 20.46 3.51 7.98
C LEU A 98 20.71 2.97 9.37
N ARG A 99 21.97 2.72 9.75
CA ARG A 99 22.28 2.28 11.12
C ARG A 99 21.97 3.34 12.17
N THR A 100 22.13 4.61 11.81
CA THR A 100 21.75 5.72 12.69
C THR A 100 20.22 5.79 12.82
N LEU A 101 19.51 5.68 11.70
CA LEU A 101 18.06 5.66 11.63
C LEU A 101 17.45 4.48 12.39
N GLU A 102 18.01 3.27 12.26
CA GLU A 102 17.60 2.07 12.98
C GLU A 102 17.62 2.31 14.49
N ARG A 103 18.72 2.87 14.99
CA ARG A 103 18.85 3.23 16.40
C ARG A 103 17.83 4.30 16.81
N ASP A 104 17.65 5.33 16.00
CA ASP A 104 16.72 6.42 16.29
C ASP A 104 15.25 5.94 16.30
N LEU A 105 14.89 5.04 15.39
CA LEU A 105 13.56 4.42 15.35
C LEU A 105 13.32 3.49 16.54
N GLN A 106 14.32 2.69 16.95
CA GLN A 106 14.25 1.89 18.20
C GLN A 106 14.01 2.78 19.43
N LEU A 107 14.65 3.95 19.49
CA LEU A 107 14.46 4.90 20.58
C LEU A 107 13.07 5.58 20.50
N TYR A 108 12.58 5.84 19.29
CA TYR A 108 11.28 6.48 19.07
C TYR A 108 10.15 5.57 19.50
N GLU A 109 10.20 4.29 19.14
CA GLU A 109 9.23 3.27 19.56
C GLU A 109 9.17 3.12 21.09
N LYS A 110 10.34 3.15 21.75
CA LYS A 110 10.44 3.09 23.22
C LYS A 110 9.96 4.36 23.91
N SER A 111 9.86 5.48 23.20
CA SER A 111 9.44 6.76 23.75
C SER A 111 7.92 6.79 24.06
N ALA A 112 7.51 7.68 24.98
CA ALA A 112 6.10 7.88 25.30
C ALA A 112 5.25 8.31 24.08
N TYR A 113 5.86 9.03 23.14
CA TYR A 113 5.17 9.47 21.91
C TYR A 113 4.99 8.32 20.92
N GLY A 114 6.01 7.49 20.72
CA GLY A 114 5.92 6.28 19.87
C GLY A 114 4.82 5.34 20.33
N LYS A 115 4.72 5.11 21.65
CA LYS A 115 3.64 4.30 22.24
C LYS A 115 2.25 4.87 21.99
N ARG A 116 2.06 6.19 22.11
CA ARG A 116 0.77 6.85 21.85
C ARG A 116 0.34 6.77 20.39
N VAL A 117 1.31 6.89 19.47
CA VAL A 117 1.04 6.74 18.02
C VAL A 117 0.67 5.29 17.68
N ALA A 118 1.30 4.30 18.32
CA ALA A 118 0.93 2.89 18.15
C ALA A 118 -0.51 2.62 18.59
N VAL A 119 -0.90 3.11 19.77
CA VAL A 119 -2.28 2.99 20.29
C VAL A 119 -3.30 3.65 19.35
N LEU A 120 -3.06 4.90 18.95
CA LEU A 120 -3.95 5.58 17.99
C LEU A 120 -4.08 4.78 16.69
N ARG A 121 -2.98 4.21 16.21
CA ARG A 121 -2.99 3.44 14.97
C ARG A 121 -3.83 2.15 15.10
N GLU A 122 -3.75 1.45 16.23
CA GLU A 122 -4.61 0.32 16.53
C GLU A 122 -6.08 0.75 16.62
N ASP A 123 -6.37 1.84 17.34
CA ASP A 123 -7.72 2.39 17.51
C ASP A 123 -8.38 2.79 16.18
N PHE A 124 -7.60 3.36 15.25
CA PHE A 124 -8.11 3.81 13.95
C PHE A 124 -8.07 2.72 12.87
N SER A 125 -7.35 1.61 13.07
CA SER A 125 -7.23 0.54 12.08
C SER A 125 -8.60 -0.03 11.62
N PRO A 126 -9.58 -0.28 12.51
CA PRO A 126 -10.91 -0.75 12.09
C PRO A 126 -11.64 0.24 11.17
N ARG A 127 -11.55 1.54 11.45
CA ARG A 127 -12.19 2.60 10.64
C ARG A 127 -11.58 2.70 9.25
N PHE A 128 -10.26 2.50 9.13
CA PHE A 128 -9.62 2.47 7.81
C PHE A 128 -9.98 1.21 7.00
N THR A 129 -10.17 0.07 7.66
CA THR A 129 -10.69 -1.14 7.01
C THR A 129 -12.10 -0.91 6.48
N GLU A 130 -12.96 -0.26 7.26
CA GLU A 130 -14.33 0.06 6.86
C GLU A 130 -14.37 1.01 5.64
N ILE A 131 -13.55 2.06 5.63
CA ILE A 131 -13.42 2.97 4.47
C ILE A 131 -12.92 2.25 3.22
N ARG A 132 -11.96 1.32 3.37
CA ARG A 132 -11.45 0.52 2.25
C ARG A 132 -12.51 -0.45 1.72
N ASN A 133 -13.26 -1.09 2.60
CA ASN A 133 -14.37 -1.98 2.23
C ASN A 133 -15.48 -1.20 1.51
N LEU A 134 -15.83 0.00 1.99
CA LEU A 134 -16.78 0.89 1.31
C LEU A 134 -16.31 1.26 -0.11
N ARG A 135 -15.01 1.50 -0.33
CA ARG A 135 -14.45 1.75 -1.67
C ARG A 135 -14.52 0.52 -2.58
N SER A 136 -14.26 -0.67 -2.06
CA SER A 136 -14.40 -1.93 -2.80
C SER A 136 -15.87 -2.21 -3.16
N GLU A 137 -16.80 -1.98 -2.23
CA GLU A 137 -18.24 -2.10 -2.46
C GLU A 137 -18.74 -1.09 -3.51
N MET A 138 -18.27 0.17 -3.45
CA MET A 138 -18.58 1.16 -4.48
C MET A 138 -18.08 0.71 -5.86
N THR A 139 -16.89 0.11 -5.94
CA THR A 139 -16.30 -0.37 -7.20
C THR A 139 -17.14 -1.49 -7.83
N VAL A 140 -17.65 -2.43 -7.03
CA VAL A 140 -18.56 -3.50 -7.49
C VAL A 140 -19.86 -2.90 -8.04
N SER A 141 -20.40 -1.86 -7.39
CA SER A 141 -21.64 -1.22 -7.83
C SER A 141 -21.47 -0.33 -9.08
N SER A 142 -20.34 0.37 -9.22
CA SER A 142 -20.11 1.31 -10.32
C SER A 142 -19.47 0.67 -11.56
N LEU A 143 -18.74 -0.43 -11.38
CA LEU A 143 -17.99 -1.13 -12.42
C LEU A 143 -18.26 -2.65 -12.41
N PRO A 144 -19.52 -3.08 -12.51
CA PRO A 144 -19.90 -4.49 -12.33
C PRO A 144 -19.27 -5.43 -13.39
N PHE A 145 -18.91 -4.89 -14.55
CA PHE A 145 -18.32 -5.65 -15.66
C PHE A 145 -16.79 -5.75 -15.63
N THR A 146 -16.11 -4.99 -14.77
CA THR A 146 -14.64 -4.96 -14.70
C THR A 146 -14.10 -5.17 -13.30
N CYS A 147 -14.97 -5.36 -12.30
CA CYS A 147 -14.55 -5.69 -10.95
C CYS A 147 -14.09 -7.15 -10.84
N GLU A 148 -13.05 -7.40 -10.04
CA GLU A 148 -12.64 -8.77 -9.70
C GLU A 148 -13.75 -9.45 -8.89
N ILE A 149 -14.29 -10.56 -9.39
CA ILE A 149 -15.40 -11.29 -8.75
C ILE A 149 -15.02 -11.73 -7.32
N SER A 150 -13.79 -12.20 -7.13
CA SER A 150 -13.26 -12.62 -5.82
C SER A 150 -13.18 -11.49 -4.78
N SER A 151 -13.18 -10.23 -5.22
CA SER A 151 -13.17 -9.06 -4.34
C SER A 151 -14.56 -8.66 -3.82
N ALA A 152 -15.63 -9.17 -4.45
CA ALA A 152 -17.01 -8.91 -4.03
C ALA A 152 -17.44 -9.86 -2.90
N ALA A 153 -18.42 -9.44 -2.10
CA ALA A 153 -19.03 -10.31 -1.10
C ALA A 153 -19.64 -11.55 -1.77
N VAL A 154 -19.49 -12.73 -1.14
CA VAL A 154 -19.88 -14.05 -1.68
C VAL A 154 -21.30 -14.06 -2.26
N GLN A 155 -22.23 -13.38 -1.59
CA GLN A 155 -23.63 -13.27 -2.01
C GLN A 155 -23.84 -12.57 -3.38
N HIS A 156 -22.85 -11.82 -3.88
CA HIS A 156 -22.90 -11.14 -5.18
C HIS A 156 -22.08 -11.86 -6.26
N GLN A 157 -21.17 -12.79 -5.89
CA GLN A 157 -20.18 -13.34 -6.82
C GLN A 157 -20.81 -14.13 -7.98
N LEU A 158 -21.83 -14.94 -7.69
CA LEU A 158 -22.54 -15.72 -8.71
C LEU A 158 -23.30 -14.82 -9.70
N GLU A 159 -24.00 -13.80 -9.19
CA GLU A 159 -24.72 -12.83 -10.03
C GLU A 159 -23.75 -11.99 -10.87
N LEU A 160 -22.60 -11.59 -10.31
CA LEU A 160 -21.55 -10.86 -11.04
C LEU A 160 -20.90 -11.71 -12.13
N ASN A 161 -20.65 -13.00 -11.87
CA ASN A 161 -20.10 -13.89 -12.88
C ASN A 161 -21.06 -14.03 -14.07
N ALA A 162 -22.34 -14.29 -13.78
CA ALA A 162 -23.37 -14.38 -14.81
C ALA A 162 -23.55 -13.06 -15.58
N LEU A 163 -23.43 -11.92 -14.88
CA LEU A 163 -23.52 -10.60 -15.49
C LEU A 163 -22.30 -10.30 -16.40
N GLN A 164 -21.09 -10.67 -15.97
CA GLN A 164 -19.85 -10.46 -16.74
C GLN A 164 -19.75 -11.33 -17.99
N GLU A 165 -20.49 -12.44 -18.05
CA GLU A 165 -20.53 -13.35 -19.19
C GLU A 165 -21.68 -13.03 -20.18
N ASP A 166 -22.55 -12.05 -19.89
CA ASP A 166 -23.68 -11.68 -20.75
C ASP A 166 -23.37 -10.46 -21.63
N ASP A 167 -23.01 -10.72 -22.89
CA ASP A 167 -22.70 -9.69 -23.90
C ASP A 167 -23.84 -8.70 -24.14
N THR A 168 -25.10 -9.11 -23.97
CA THR A 168 -26.27 -8.25 -24.16
C THR A 168 -26.37 -7.23 -23.04
N LEU A 169 -26.17 -7.69 -21.80
CA LEU A 169 -26.13 -6.81 -20.63
C LEU A 169 -24.91 -5.88 -20.64
N ILE A 170 -23.75 -6.34 -21.13
CA ILE A 170 -22.57 -5.49 -21.36
C ILE A 170 -22.90 -4.35 -22.32
N GLN A 171 -23.60 -4.65 -23.41
CA GLN A 171 -23.96 -3.64 -24.40
C GLN A 171 -24.98 -2.65 -23.84
N ASN A 172 -26.01 -3.13 -23.14
CA ASN A 172 -26.98 -2.27 -22.46
C ASN A 172 -26.32 -1.34 -21.44
N PHE A 173 -25.33 -1.82 -20.68
CA PHE A 173 -24.59 -1.00 -19.73
C PHE A 173 -23.81 0.16 -20.37
N LYS A 174 -23.32 -0.03 -21.60
CA LYS A 174 -22.62 1.03 -22.35
C LYS A 174 -23.57 2.11 -22.87
N GLU A 175 -24.83 1.77 -23.07
CA GLU A 175 -25.85 2.64 -23.68
C GLU A 175 -26.76 3.32 -22.65
N MET A 176 -26.83 2.79 -21.43
CA MET A 176 -27.71 3.28 -20.36
C MET A 176 -26.92 3.88 -19.20
N ASN A 177 -27.54 4.78 -18.42
CA ASN A 177 -26.93 5.20 -17.16
C ASN A 177 -27.06 4.10 -16.09
N LEU A 178 -26.19 4.15 -15.08
CA LEU A 178 -26.06 3.12 -14.05
C LEU A 178 -27.39 2.80 -13.34
N ILE A 179 -28.22 3.82 -13.11
CA ILE A 179 -29.51 3.70 -12.42
C ILE A 179 -30.51 2.89 -13.27
N GLU A 180 -30.59 3.25 -14.55
CA GLU A 180 -31.50 2.60 -15.50
C GLU A 180 -31.08 1.17 -15.79
N PHE A 181 -29.77 0.92 -15.87
CA PHE A 181 -29.22 -0.43 -16.01
C PHE A 181 -29.64 -1.35 -14.86
N TYR A 182 -29.40 -0.95 -13.59
CA TYR A 182 -29.82 -1.80 -12.48
C TYR A 182 -31.34 -1.96 -12.37
N LYS A 183 -32.13 -0.98 -12.85
CA LYS A 183 -33.59 -1.12 -12.91
C LYS A 183 -34.02 -2.16 -13.95
N SER A 184 -33.33 -2.24 -15.10
CA SER A 184 -33.69 -3.12 -16.22
C SER A 184 -33.32 -4.60 -15.99
N LEU A 185 -32.38 -4.90 -15.08
CA LEU A 185 -31.99 -6.28 -14.77
C LEU A 185 -33.18 -7.17 -14.34
N PRO A 186 -33.28 -8.43 -14.82
CA PRO A 186 -34.27 -9.39 -14.33
C PRO A 186 -34.13 -9.63 -12.81
N ALA A 187 -35.21 -9.42 -12.06
CA ALA A 187 -35.18 -9.56 -10.60
C ALA A 187 -35.06 -11.02 -10.12
N ALA A 188 -35.38 -11.99 -10.98
CA ALA A 188 -35.25 -13.41 -10.66
C ALA A 188 -33.77 -13.84 -10.56
N ASP A 189 -32.91 -13.26 -11.41
CA ASP A 189 -31.53 -13.70 -11.58
C ASP A 189 -30.52 -12.76 -10.89
N TYR A 190 -30.87 -11.48 -10.72
CA TYR A 190 -29.96 -10.45 -10.20
C TYR A 190 -30.50 -9.74 -8.94
N CYS A 191 -31.22 -10.47 -8.10
CA CYS A 191 -31.94 -9.90 -6.96
C CYS A 191 -31.01 -9.21 -5.95
N ASN A 192 -29.82 -9.77 -5.71
CA ASN A 192 -28.88 -9.24 -4.74
C ASN A 192 -28.18 -8.00 -5.30
N LEU A 193 -27.75 -8.02 -6.56
CA LEU A 193 -27.16 -6.85 -7.23
C LEU A 193 -28.15 -5.69 -7.35
N LYS A 194 -29.42 -5.95 -7.70
CA LYS A 194 -30.47 -4.90 -7.70
C LYS A 194 -30.68 -4.30 -6.32
N ARG A 195 -30.67 -5.12 -5.27
CA ARG A 195 -30.82 -4.65 -3.89
C ARG A 195 -29.60 -3.88 -3.41
N PHE A 196 -28.41 -4.31 -3.80
CA PHE A 196 -27.13 -3.69 -3.48
C PHE A 196 -26.99 -2.32 -4.14
N ALA A 197 -27.29 -2.19 -5.43
CA ALA A 197 -27.21 -0.94 -6.18
C ALA A 197 -28.05 0.19 -5.56
N ARG A 198 -29.22 -0.13 -5.01
CA ARG A 198 -30.11 0.84 -4.30
C ARG A 198 -29.49 1.52 -3.09
N ARG A 199 -28.36 1.02 -2.57
CA ARG A 199 -27.63 1.66 -1.46
C ARG A 199 -26.71 2.78 -1.90
N PHE A 200 -26.36 2.82 -3.19
CA PHE A 200 -25.34 3.71 -3.75
C PHE A 200 -25.88 4.59 -4.90
N VAL A 201 -27.12 4.34 -5.32
CA VAL A 201 -27.79 4.93 -6.49
C VAL A 201 -29.21 5.33 -6.14
#